data_AF-A0AAD5H330-F1
#
_entry.id   AF-A0AAD5H330-F1
#
_cell.length_a   1.000
_cell.length_b   1.000
_cell.length_c   1.000
_cell.angle_alpha   90.00
_cell.angle_beta   90.00
_cell.angle_gamma   90.00
#
_symmetry.space_group_name_H-M   'P 1'
#
loop_
_entity.id
_entity.type
_entity.pdbx_description
1 polymer ?
#
loop_
_entity_poly.entity_id
_entity_poly.type
_entity_poly.pdbx_seq_one_letter_code
_entity_poly.pdbx_strand_id
1 'polypeptide(L)'
;MASDGPAPPVLALPGPAYCYRYGGDFVINGHAIVVHQEGGQGRGTAWAVWDGAPAAAKYLEAAAAELLARHAFRCILELGSGTGLAGLAAAAALQLPTTLTDLPEALPALQLNIAANPGLAQLVAAAQLDWRDPGASPALQDGRRGGGGSGSCSGTDGSSGSGGGDSSSTHRSGGNDASSGGRLVLAADCVWLEELVPAFVGALERAAAGPADRALLSYQSRSNRIDDLLFGLLKRSFEIETVPLLPGEQPRGPIDLYWLTPNCAAAAANV
;
A
#
# COMPACT_ATOMS: atom_id res chain seq x y z
N MET A 1 10.82 7.88 -48.53
CA MET A 1 10.24 8.73 -47.48
C MET A 1 9.21 7.90 -46.74
N ALA A 2 9.61 7.27 -45.64
CA ALA A 2 8.69 6.58 -44.75
C ALA A 2 8.09 7.65 -43.82
N SER A 3 6.76 7.69 -43.74
CA SER A 3 6.02 8.62 -42.90
C SER A 3 6.14 8.21 -41.43
N ASP A 4 6.78 9.04 -40.62
CA ASP A 4 6.70 8.99 -39.16
C ASP A 4 5.30 9.45 -38.71
N GLY A 5 4.38 8.49 -38.60
CA GLY A 5 3.16 8.65 -37.82
C GLY A 5 3.43 8.25 -36.36
N PRO A 6 2.76 8.86 -35.36
CA PRO A 6 2.88 8.41 -33.98
C PRO A 6 2.47 6.94 -33.88
N ALA A 7 3.28 6.13 -33.20
CA ALA A 7 2.97 4.72 -32.95
C ALA A 7 1.59 4.62 -32.29
N PRO A 8 0.73 3.68 -32.71
CA PRO A 8 -0.56 3.48 -32.07
C PRO A 8 -0.35 3.17 -30.58
N PRO A 9 -1.22 3.65 -29.68
CA PRO A 9 -1.11 3.35 -28.27
C PRO A 9 -1.08 1.84 -28.08
N VAL A 10 -0.08 1.35 -27.35
CA VAL A 10 0.06 -0.06 -27.00
C VAL A 10 -1.04 -0.38 -25.99
N LEU A 11 -2.22 -0.70 -26.51
CA LEU A 11 -3.43 -1.04 -25.74
C LEU A 11 -3.41 -2.50 -25.27
N ALA A 12 -2.49 -3.31 -25.77
CA ALA A 12 -2.31 -4.71 -25.39
C ALA A 12 -0.97 -4.86 -24.67
N LEU A 13 -1.02 -5.13 -23.37
CA LEU A 13 0.16 -5.57 -22.62
C LEU A 13 0.72 -6.85 -23.27
N PRO A 14 2.05 -7.01 -23.37
CA PRO A 14 2.62 -8.33 -23.63
C PRO A 14 2.05 -9.29 -22.57
N GLY A 15 1.76 -10.53 -22.96
CA GLY A 15 1.22 -11.54 -22.03
C GLY A 15 2.06 -11.65 -20.75
N PRO A 16 1.48 -12.17 -19.65
CA PRO A 16 2.03 -12.00 -18.31
C PRO A 16 3.48 -12.48 -18.23
N ALA A 17 4.37 -11.62 -17.71
CA ALA A 17 5.77 -11.94 -17.44
C ALA A 17 5.92 -13.05 -16.39
N TYR A 18 4.88 -13.26 -15.58
CA TYR A 18 4.83 -14.27 -14.53
C TYR A 18 3.75 -15.33 -14.79
N CYS A 19 4.15 -16.59 -14.81
CA CYS A 19 3.26 -17.74 -15.07
C CYS A 19 2.80 -18.42 -13.77
N TYR A 20 2.16 -17.67 -12.86
CA TYR A 20 1.52 -18.24 -11.66
C TYR A 20 0.02 -18.44 -11.88
N ARG A 21 -0.52 -19.49 -11.27
CA ARG A 21 -1.97 -19.73 -11.17
C ARG A 21 -2.58 -19.00 -9.98
N TYR A 22 -1.76 -18.66 -8.99
CA TYR A 22 -2.14 -18.07 -7.71
C TYR A 22 -3.14 -18.92 -6.92
N GLY A 23 -3.07 -20.24 -7.11
CA GLY A 23 -3.80 -21.25 -6.34
C GLY A 23 -2.97 -21.86 -5.21
N GLY A 24 -1.92 -21.16 -4.78
CA GLY A 24 -0.94 -21.60 -3.79
C GLY A 24 0.46 -21.91 -4.35
N ASP A 25 0.67 -21.75 -5.66
CA ASP A 25 1.97 -21.85 -6.33
C ASP A 25 2.82 -20.57 -6.20
N PHE A 26 2.20 -19.45 -5.83
CA PHE A 26 2.90 -18.22 -5.48
C PHE A 26 3.16 -18.18 -3.98
N VAL A 27 4.42 -18.38 -3.58
CA VAL A 27 4.83 -18.49 -2.17
C VAL A 27 5.67 -17.29 -1.76
N ILE A 28 5.41 -16.72 -0.58
CA ILE A 28 6.15 -15.62 0.03
C ILE A 28 6.62 -16.05 1.43
N ASN A 29 7.93 -16.18 1.65
CA ASN A 29 8.52 -16.62 2.94
C ASN A 29 7.83 -17.88 3.49
N GLY A 30 7.59 -18.87 2.62
CA GLY A 30 6.92 -20.13 2.97
C GLY A 30 5.39 -20.05 3.08
N HIS A 31 4.78 -18.87 2.98
CA HIS A 31 3.33 -18.71 2.92
C HIS A 31 2.84 -18.74 1.48
N ALA A 32 2.01 -19.72 1.14
CA ALA A 32 1.29 -19.74 -0.13
C ALA A 32 0.24 -18.62 -0.15
N ILE A 33 0.29 -17.75 -1.15
CA ILE A 33 -0.71 -16.70 -1.37
C ILE A 33 -1.71 -17.19 -2.41
N VAL A 34 -2.99 -17.19 -2.03
CA VAL A 34 -4.09 -17.60 -2.89
C VAL A 34 -4.91 -16.38 -3.29
N VAL A 35 -5.04 -16.11 -4.58
CA VAL A 35 -5.96 -15.06 -5.07
C VAL A 35 -6.83 -15.60 -6.19
N HIS A 36 -8.14 -15.36 -6.06
CA HIS A 36 -9.12 -15.65 -7.08
C HIS A 36 -9.09 -14.55 -8.16
N GLN A 37 -9.12 -14.99 -9.42
CA GLN A 37 -9.15 -14.13 -10.59
C GLN A 37 -10.36 -14.51 -11.44
N GLU A 38 -11.04 -13.52 -12.02
CA GLU A 38 -12.12 -13.75 -12.99
C GLU A 38 -11.79 -13.21 -14.40
N GLY A 39 -10.55 -12.73 -14.60
CA GLY A 39 -10.09 -12.19 -15.88
C GLY A 39 -10.74 -10.83 -16.20
N GLY A 40 -9.96 -9.90 -16.77
CA GLY A 40 -10.41 -8.52 -17.00
C GLY A 40 -11.58 -8.33 -17.97
N GLN A 41 -12.08 -9.41 -18.60
CA GLN A 41 -13.16 -9.40 -19.59
C GLN A 41 -14.56 -9.64 -18.99
N GLY A 42 -14.67 -9.99 -17.69
CA GLY A 42 -15.94 -10.32 -17.04
C GLY A 42 -16.44 -9.28 -16.03
N ARG A 43 -15.68 -9.05 -14.96
CA ARG A 43 -16.07 -8.19 -13.80
C ARG A 43 -15.19 -6.95 -13.59
N GLY A 44 -14.39 -6.58 -14.60
CA GLY A 44 -13.49 -5.41 -14.56
C GLY A 44 -12.04 -5.76 -14.20
N THR A 45 -11.16 -4.77 -14.35
CA THR A 45 -9.70 -4.91 -14.23
C THR A 45 -9.21 -5.30 -12.83
N ALA A 46 -10.02 -5.05 -11.79
CA ALA A 46 -9.73 -5.40 -10.40
C ALA A 46 -9.67 -6.92 -10.14
N TRP A 47 -10.24 -7.74 -11.01
CA TRP A 47 -10.27 -9.21 -10.88
C TRP A 47 -9.12 -9.92 -11.61
N ALA A 48 -8.12 -9.16 -12.07
CA ALA A 48 -6.92 -9.69 -12.70
C ALA A 48 -5.68 -9.33 -11.87
N VAL A 49 -4.72 -10.25 -11.81
CA VAL A 49 -3.37 -9.93 -11.35
C VAL A 49 -2.61 -9.32 -12.53
N TRP A 50 -2.05 -8.12 -12.32
CA TRP A 50 -1.17 -7.44 -13.26
C TRP A 50 0.29 -7.66 -12.87
N ASP A 51 1.20 -7.65 -13.84
CA ASP A 51 2.61 -8.06 -13.66
C ASP A 51 3.38 -7.22 -12.62
N GLY A 52 2.94 -5.99 -12.35
CA GLY A 52 3.49 -5.17 -11.27
C GLY A 52 3.28 -5.74 -9.87
N ALA A 53 2.17 -6.45 -9.64
CA ALA A 53 1.88 -7.03 -8.33
C ALA A 53 2.86 -8.16 -7.92
N PRO A 54 3.09 -9.22 -8.73
CA PRO A 54 4.10 -10.23 -8.41
C PRO A 54 5.53 -9.69 -8.41
N ALA A 55 5.85 -8.68 -9.23
CA ALA A 55 7.16 -8.01 -9.20
C ALA A 55 7.41 -7.32 -7.84
N ALA A 56 6.46 -6.49 -7.39
CA ALA A 56 6.53 -5.84 -6.08
C ALA A 56 6.58 -6.86 -4.93
N ALA A 57 5.74 -7.90 -5.00
CA ALA A 57 5.69 -8.95 -4.00
C ALA A 57 7.03 -9.69 -3.83
N LYS A 58 7.68 -10.06 -4.94
CA LYS A 58 8.97 -10.76 -4.90
C LYS A 58 10.14 -9.88 -4.48
N TYR A 59 10.09 -8.60 -4.85
CA TYR A 59 11.03 -7.63 -4.30
C TYR A 59 10.88 -7.49 -2.77
N LEU A 60 9.65 -7.31 -2.28
CA LEU A 60 9.37 -7.17 -0.84
C LEU A 60 9.75 -8.42 -0.04
N GLU A 61 9.53 -9.62 -0.60
CA GLU A 61 9.99 -10.88 -0.01
C GLU A 61 11.52 -10.88 0.18
N ALA A 62 12.26 -10.57 -0.88
CA ALA A 62 13.72 -10.57 -0.86
C ALA A 62 14.31 -9.45 0.01
N ALA A 63 13.66 -8.28 0.06
CA ALA A 63 14.12 -7.11 0.81
C ALA A 63 13.64 -7.07 2.27
N ALA A 64 12.76 -7.98 2.70
CA ALA A 64 12.04 -7.89 3.97
C ALA A 64 12.94 -7.62 5.19
N ALA A 65 14.01 -8.41 5.34
CA ALA A 65 14.93 -8.29 6.48
C ALA A 65 15.65 -6.92 6.50
N GLU A 66 16.04 -6.42 5.34
CA GLU A 66 16.71 -5.13 5.21
C GLU A 66 15.73 -3.98 5.46
N LEU A 67 14.51 -4.06 4.93
CA LEU A 67 13.47 -3.05 5.14
C LEU A 67 13.10 -2.92 6.62
N LEU A 68 12.90 -4.04 7.32
CA LEU A 68 12.59 -4.04 8.75
C LEU A 68 13.77 -3.56 9.62
N ALA A 69 15.02 -3.73 9.15
CA ALA A 69 16.20 -3.21 9.85
C ALA A 69 16.39 -1.69 9.64
N ARG A 70 16.05 -1.17 8.46
CA ARG A 70 16.24 0.23 8.09
C ARG A 70 15.06 1.12 8.46
N HIS A 71 13.86 0.57 8.49
CA HIS A 71 12.62 1.33 8.67
C HIS A 71 11.79 0.73 9.80
N ALA A 72 11.33 1.59 10.71
CA ALA A 72 10.34 1.24 11.71
C ALA A 72 8.93 1.35 11.11
N PHE A 73 8.59 0.50 10.12
CA PHE A 73 7.24 0.51 9.57
C PHE A 73 6.23 -0.04 10.59
N ARG A 74 5.14 0.70 10.83
CA ARG A 74 4.05 0.29 11.74
C ARG A 74 2.90 -0.41 11.03
N CYS A 75 2.70 -0.11 9.75
CA CYS A 75 1.59 -0.61 8.95
C CYS A 75 1.87 -0.47 7.45
N ILE A 76 1.08 -1.18 6.66
CA ILE A 76 1.07 -1.15 5.21
C ILE A 76 -0.30 -0.64 4.75
N LEU A 77 -0.30 0.22 3.73
CA LEU A 77 -1.51 0.64 3.02
C LEU A 77 -1.28 0.44 1.53
N GLU A 78 -2.14 -0.31 0.85
CA GLU A 78 -2.06 -0.46 -0.60
C GLU A 78 -3.16 0.35 -1.29
N LEU A 79 -2.79 1.14 -2.29
CA LEU A 79 -3.70 1.91 -3.14
C LEU A 79 -3.99 1.12 -4.43
N GLY A 80 -5.26 0.97 -4.80
CA GLY A 80 -5.66 0.24 -6.02
C GLY A 80 -5.24 -1.23 -5.98
N SER A 81 -5.60 -1.92 -4.90
CA SER A 81 -5.18 -3.29 -4.62
C SER A 81 -5.64 -4.31 -5.68
N GLY A 82 -6.74 -4.06 -6.39
CA GLY A 82 -7.34 -5.01 -7.32
C GLY A 82 -7.67 -6.34 -6.64
N THR A 83 -6.89 -7.39 -6.95
CA THR A 83 -7.01 -8.70 -6.31
C THR A 83 -6.42 -8.76 -4.91
N GLY A 84 -5.56 -7.81 -4.54
CA GLY A 84 -4.86 -7.73 -3.26
C GLY A 84 -3.56 -8.51 -3.19
N LEU A 85 -3.05 -9.06 -4.31
CA LEU A 85 -1.86 -9.92 -4.32
C LEU A 85 -0.64 -9.24 -3.68
N ALA A 86 -0.31 -8.01 -4.07
CA ALA A 86 0.89 -7.33 -3.59
C ALA A 86 0.77 -6.98 -2.10
N GLY A 87 -0.36 -6.46 -1.63
CA GLY A 87 -0.58 -6.21 -0.20
C GLY A 87 -0.64 -7.48 0.66
N LEU A 88 -1.25 -8.58 0.19
CA LEU A 88 -1.24 -9.88 0.88
C LEU A 88 0.20 -10.43 0.98
N ALA A 89 0.96 -10.37 -0.10
CA ALA A 89 2.36 -10.76 -0.13
C ALA A 89 3.20 -9.89 0.83
N ALA A 90 2.98 -8.58 0.85
CA ALA A 90 3.68 -7.67 1.74
C ALA A 90 3.37 -7.96 3.21
N ALA A 91 2.10 -8.26 3.54
CA ALA A 91 1.69 -8.69 4.88
C ALA A 91 2.41 -9.99 5.28
N ALA A 92 2.49 -10.97 4.38
CA ALA A 92 3.22 -12.22 4.63
C ALA A 92 4.72 -12.00 4.80
N ALA A 93 5.34 -11.14 3.99
CA ALA A 93 6.77 -10.86 4.01
C ALA A 93 7.22 -10.08 5.25
N LEU A 94 6.44 -9.05 5.63
CA LEU A 94 6.83 -8.07 6.65
C LEU A 94 6.13 -8.29 8.00
N GLN A 95 5.07 -9.09 8.05
CA GLN A 95 4.26 -9.37 9.24
C GLN A 95 3.71 -8.08 9.90
N LEU A 96 3.28 -7.13 9.07
CA LEU A 96 2.70 -5.86 9.50
C LEU A 96 1.18 -5.81 9.25
N PRO A 97 0.42 -5.04 10.06
CA PRO A 97 -0.97 -4.73 9.74
C PRO A 97 -1.08 -4.06 8.38
N THR A 98 -1.95 -4.58 7.51
CA THR A 98 -2.08 -4.16 6.12
C THR A 98 -3.52 -3.79 5.81
N THR A 99 -3.73 -2.61 5.24
CA THR A 99 -5.02 -2.21 4.68
C THR A 99 -4.93 -2.20 3.16
N LEU A 100 -5.75 -3.04 2.52
CA LEU A 100 -5.91 -3.09 1.07
C LEU A 100 -7.03 -2.12 0.68
N THR A 101 -6.78 -1.24 -0.29
CA THR A 101 -7.77 -0.24 -0.69
C THR A 101 -8.03 -0.19 -2.16
N ASP A 102 -9.30 -0.01 -2.50
CA ASP A 102 -9.78 0.12 -3.87
C ASP A 102 -11.18 0.77 -3.87
N LEU A 103 -11.78 0.90 -5.05
CA LEU A 103 -13.16 1.36 -5.21
C LEU A 103 -14.17 0.35 -4.63
N PRO A 104 -15.40 0.79 -4.27
CA PRO A 104 -16.43 -0.09 -3.68
C PRO A 104 -16.67 -1.39 -4.43
N GLU A 105 -16.64 -1.35 -5.76
CA GLU A 105 -16.86 -2.49 -6.65
C GLU A 105 -15.79 -3.58 -6.55
N ALA A 106 -14.57 -3.23 -6.11
CA ALA A 106 -13.46 -4.17 -5.93
C ALA A 106 -13.43 -4.79 -4.53
N LEU A 107 -14.12 -4.20 -3.54
CA LEU A 107 -14.13 -4.70 -2.16
C LEU A 107 -14.60 -6.16 -2.01
N PRO A 108 -15.63 -6.64 -2.72
CA PRO A 108 -16.01 -8.06 -2.66
C PRO A 108 -14.89 -9.01 -3.11
N ALA A 109 -14.10 -8.61 -4.11
CA ALA A 109 -12.96 -9.40 -4.60
C ALA A 109 -11.85 -9.44 -3.54
N LEU A 110 -11.52 -8.28 -2.95
CA LEU A 110 -10.54 -8.19 -1.88
C LEU A 110 -10.94 -9.02 -0.66
N GLN A 111 -12.20 -8.94 -0.23
CA GLN A 111 -12.70 -9.72 0.90
C GLN A 111 -12.64 -11.22 0.65
N LEU A 112 -13.01 -11.66 -0.57
CA LEU A 112 -12.87 -13.07 -0.98
C LEU A 112 -11.41 -13.53 -0.90
N ASN A 113 -10.48 -12.73 -1.43
CA ASN A 113 -9.06 -13.06 -1.45
C ASN A 113 -8.41 -12.99 -0.07
N ILE A 114 -8.81 -12.06 0.81
CA ILE A 114 -8.38 -12.07 2.22
C ILE A 114 -8.86 -13.36 2.91
N ALA A 115 -10.12 -13.75 2.71
CA ALA A 115 -10.67 -14.97 3.30
C ALA A 115 -9.97 -16.25 2.79
N ALA A 116 -9.46 -16.25 1.56
CA ALA A 116 -8.66 -17.35 1.00
C ALA A 116 -7.27 -17.49 1.65
N ASN A 117 -6.83 -16.51 2.45
CA ASN A 117 -5.53 -16.51 3.14
C ASN A 117 -5.72 -16.42 4.67
N PRO A 118 -6.28 -17.47 5.32
CA PRO A 118 -6.66 -17.42 6.74
C PRO A 118 -5.48 -17.14 7.69
N GLY A 119 -4.25 -17.50 7.31
CA GLY A 119 -3.04 -17.17 8.07
C GLY A 119 -2.73 -15.67 8.15
N LEU A 120 -3.32 -14.86 7.27
CA LEU A 120 -3.14 -13.40 7.20
C LEU A 120 -4.38 -12.63 7.64
N ALA A 121 -5.50 -13.31 7.91
CA ALA A 121 -6.81 -12.67 8.13
C ALA A 121 -6.85 -11.72 9.34
N GLN A 122 -5.95 -11.88 10.32
CA GLN A 122 -5.83 -10.96 11.46
C GLN A 122 -4.95 -9.75 11.17
N LEU A 123 -4.12 -9.80 10.13
CA LEU A 123 -3.22 -8.72 9.73
C LEU A 123 -3.83 -7.86 8.63
N VAL A 124 -4.71 -8.42 7.79
CA VAL A 124 -5.14 -7.78 6.55
C VAL A 124 -6.62 -7.42 6.59
N ALA A 125 -6.92 -6.16 6.29
CA ALA A 125 -8.28 -5.66 6.14
C ALA A 125 -8.47 -4.97 4.78
N ALA A 126 -9.71 -4.89 4.30
CA ALA A 126 -10.06 -4.14 3.10
C ALA A 126 -10.83 -2.87 3.47
N ALA A 127 -10.57 -1.77 2.77
CA ALA A 127 -11.27 -0.50 2.96
C ALA A 127 -11.47 0.24 1.63
N GLN A 128 -12.53 1.04 1.51
CA GLN A 128 -12.76 1.86 0.34
C GLN A 128 -11.74 3.02 0.28
N LEU A 129 -11.20 3.28 -0.90
CA LEU A 129 -10.46 4.51 -1.20
C LEU A 129 -10.64 4.87 -2.67
N ASP A 130 -11.35 5.97 -2.92
CA ASP A 130 -11.40 6.62 -4.23
C ASP A 130 -10.31 7.70 -4.27
N TRP A 131 -9.39 7.61 -5.23
CA TRP A 131 -8.32 8.59 -5.40
C TRP A 131 -8.84 10.00 -5.71
N ARG A 132 -10.06 10.13 -6.24
CA ARG A 132 -10.70 11.41 -6.53
C ARG A 132 -11.24 12.09 -5.26
N ASP A 133 -11.51 11.31 -4.21
CA ASP A 133 -11.92 11.81 -2.90
C ASP A 133 -11.20 11.04 -1.76
N PRO A 134 -9.86 11.21 -1.65
CA PRO A 134 -9.08 10.48 -0.66
C PRO A 134 -9.40 10.91 0.78
N GLY A 135 -10.00 12.10 0.98
CA GLY A 135 -10.40 12.60 2.30
C GLY A 135 -11.57 11.82 2.91
N ALA A 136 -12.45 11.27 2.06
CA ALA A 136 -13.57 10.44 2.51
C ALA A 136 -13.15 9.02 2.93
N SER A 137 -11.94 8.57 2.57
CA SER A 137 -11.51 7.20 2.85
C SER A 137 -11.21 6.99 4.35
N PRO A 138 -11.82 5.97 5.00
CA PRO A 138 -11.50 5.63 6.38
C PRO A 138 -10.03 5.21 6.56
N ALA A 139 -9.41 4.60 5.54
CA ALA A 139 -8.02 4.15 5.59
C ALA A 139 -6.98 5.28 5.73
N LEU A 140 -7.38 6.51 5.35
CA LEU A 140 -6.55 7.71 5.46
C LEU A 140 -6.88 8.59 6.67
N GLN A 141 -7.95 8.29 7.41
CA GLN A 141 -8.40 9.07 8.57
C GLN A 141 -7.68 8.67 9.87
N ASP A 142 -7.18 7.43 9.96
CA ASP A 142 -6.57 6.87 11.19
C ASP A 142 -5.20 7.45 11.58
N GLY A 143 -4.61 8.33 10.76
CA GLY A 143 -3.33 8.98 11.06
C GLY A 143 -3.40 10.19 12.02
N ARG A 144 -4.60 10.65 12.42
CA ARG A 144 -4.78 11.88 13.23
C ARG A 144 -5.30 11.69 14.65
N ARG A 145 -5.33 10.47 15.22
CA ARG A 145 -5.60 10.31 16.66
C ARG A 145 -4.34 10.60 17.49
N GLY A 146 -3.99 11.88 17.57
CA GLY A 146 -3.39 12.43 18.78
C GLY A 146 -4.39 12.33 19.92
N GLY A 147 -3.90 12.06 21.14
CA GLY A 147 -4.68 11.74 22.32
C GLY A 147 -5.93 12.59 22.54
N GLY A 148 -7.04 11.92 22.82
CA GLY A 148 -8.34 12.54 23.06
C GLY A 148 -9.46 11.52 23.15
N GLY A 149 -9.29 10.54 24.04
CA GLY A 149 -10.41 9.68 24.45
C GLY A 149 -11.41 10.51 25.26
N SER A 150 -12.39 11.12 24.60
CA SER A 150 -13.65 11.44 25.28
C SER A 150 -14.47 10.15 25.36
N GLY A 151 -14.16 9.35 26.39
CA GLY A 151 -15.06 8.31 26.84
C GLY A 151 -16.25 8.98 27.50
N SER A 152 -17.37 9.09 26.79
CA SER A 152 -18.66 9.40 27.41
C SER A 152 -19.19 8.14 28.08
N CYS A 153 -18.67 7.82 29.27
CA CYS A 153 -19.31 6.90 30.19
C CYS A 153 -20.27 7.69 31.09
N SER A 154 -21.56 7.64 30.75
CA SER A 154 -22.63 8.06 31.65
C SER A 154 -22.83 6.98 32.72
N GLY A 155 -22.24 7.19 33.90
CA GLY A 155 -22.51 6.41 35.11
C GLY A 155 -22.56 7.35 36.31
N THR A 156 -23.76 7.57 36.85
CA THR A 156 -23.99 8.34 38.09
C THR A 156 -23.81 7.45 39.33
N ASP A 157 -22.86 7.86 40.17
CA ASP A 157 -22.80 7.94 41.64
C ASP A 157 -23.37 6.85 42.56
N GLY A 158 -22.52 6.40 43.48
CA GLY A 158 -22.88 5.57 44.64
C GLY A 158 -21.74 5.28 45.63
N SER A 159 -21.27 6.34 46.31
CA SER A 159 -20.74 6.43 47.69
C SER A 159 -19.83 5.35 48.35
N SER A 160 -18.70 5.88 48.84
CA SER A 160 -18.05 5.69 50.17
C SER A 160 -17.24 4.43 50.49
N GLY A 161 -15.95 4.66 50.80
CA GLY A 161 -15.07 3.73 51.52
C GLY A 161 -13.67 4.31 51.72
N SER A 162 -13.35 4.74 52.94
CA SER A 162 -12.04 5.25 53.36
C SER A 162 -11.03 4.11 53.57
N GLY A 163 -9.74 4.37 53.26
CA GLY A 163 -8.63 3.50 53.66
C GLY A 163 -7.30 3.97 53.06
N GLY A 164 -6.36 4.37 53.92
CA GLY A 164 -5.02 4.84 53.54
C GLY A 164 -4.01 3.73 53.28
N GLY A 165 -2.86 4.12 52.72
CA GLY A 165 -1.69 3.25 52.58
C GLY A 165 -0.67 3.81 51.58
N ASP A 166 0.44 4.33 52.10
CA ASP A 166 1.64 4.72 51.36
C ASP A 166 2.25 3.52 50.63
N SER A 167 2.68 3.69 49.37
CA SER A 167 3.85 2.98 48.84
C SER A 167 4.42 3.70 47.63
N SER A 168 5.67 4.12 47.76
CA SER A 168 6.56 4.51 46.67
C SER A 168 6.65 3.40 45.60
N SER A 169 6.27 3.71 44.37
CA SER A 169 6.92 3.11 43.20
C SER A 169 6.92 4.12 42.06
N THR A 170 8.10 4.67 41.79
CA THR A 170 8.35 5.35 40.52
C THR A 170 8.42 4.28 39.44
N HIS A 171 7.25 3.83 38.97
CA HIS A 171 7.17 3.19 37.67
C HIS A 171 7.56 4.27 36.65
N ARG A 172 8.79 4.16 36.14
CA ARG A 172 9.13 4.78 34.86
C ARG A 172 8.15 4.19 33.85
N SER A 173 7.10 4.94 33.53
CA SER A 173 6.31 4.73 32.33
C SER A 173 7.24 4.96 31.14
N GLY A 174 7.98 3.91 30.77
CA GLY A 174 8.48 3.77 29.42
C GLY A 174 7.26 3.53 28.53
N GLY A 175 6.58 4.63 28.20
CA GLY A 175 5.57 4.60 27.16
C GLY A 175 6.27 4.21 25.87
N ASN A 176 6.12 2.96 25.46
CA ASN A 176 6.43 2.56 24.09
C ASN A 176 5.46 3.34 23.22
N ASP A 177 5.98 4.36 22.55
CA ASP A 177 5.29 5.12 21.51
C ASP A 177 5.04 4.21 20.31
N ALA A 178 3.98 3.39 20.41
CA ALA A 178 3.46 2.58 19.32
C ALA A 178 2.93 3.42 18.13
N SER A 179 3.04 4.76 18.20
CA SER A 179 2.70 5.72 17.15
C SER A 179 3.92 6.30 16.41
N SER A 180 5.16 5.90 16.73
CA SER A 180 6.38 6.49 16.16
C SER A 180 6.87 5.91 14.82
N GLY A 181 6.30 4.79 14.37
CA GLY A 181 6.71 4.13 13.12
C GLY A 181 6.10 4.74 11.86
N GLY A 182 6.76 4.63 10.71
CA GLY A 182 6.26 5.07 9.41
C GLY A 182 5.24 4.11 8.79
N ARG A 183 4.49 4.57 7.79
CA ARG A 183 3.63 3.72 6.95
C ARG A 183 4.38 3.36 5.66
N LEU A 184 4.31 2.09 5.27
CA LEU A 184 4.68 1.66 3.93
C LEU A 184 3.43 1.74 3.02
N VAL A 185 3.50 2.56 1.99
CA VAL A 185 2.43 2.66 0.99
C VAL A 185 2.80 1.86 -0.25
N LEU A 186 1.90 1.02 -0.73
CA LEU A 186 2.10 0.22 -1.94
C LEU A 186 1.17 0.71 -3.04
N ALA A 187 1.66 0.69 -4.27
CA ALA A 187 0.86 0.89 -5.47
C ALA A 187 1.45 0.03 -6.59
N ALA A 188 0.71 -0.94 -7.09
CA ALA A 188 1.17 -1.84 -8.14
C ALA A 188 0.25 -1.79 -9.37
N ASP A 189 0.79 -1.29 -10.49
CA ASP A 189 0.08 -1.15 -11.78
C ASP A 189 -1.25 -0.35 -11.70
N CYS A 190 -1.29 0.65 -10.82
CA CYS A 190 -2.51 1.42 -10.55
C CYS A 190 -2.88 2.42 -11.65
N VAL A 191 -1.90 2.90 -12.44
CA VAL A 191 -2.08 4.05 -13.34
C VAL A 191 -1.95 3.64 -14.80
N TRP A 192 -3.08 3.66 -15.51
CA TRP A 192 -3.14 3.40 -16.95
C TRP A 192 -4.00 4.41 -17.73
N LEU A 193 -4.75 5.25 -17.01
CA LEU A 193 -5.56 6.35 -17.55
C LEU A 193 -4.93 7.69 -17.16
N GLU A 194 -4.64 8.54 -18.15
CA GLU A 194 -4.00 9.86 -17.95
C GLU A 194 -4.81 10.76 -17.00
N GLU A 195 -6.13 10.73 -17.09
CA GLU A 195 -7.05 11.52 -16.26
C GLU A 195 -7.01 11.17 -14.76
N LEU A 196 -6.57 9.96 -14.41
CA LEU A 196 -6.49 9.51 -13.03
C LEU A 196 -5.14 9.86 -12.39
N VAL A 197 -4.14 10.23 -13.17
CA VAL A 197 -2.78 10.52 -12.67
C VAL A 197 -2.79 11.57 -11.55
N PRO A 198 -3.46 12.74 -11.69
CA PRO A 198 -3.44 13.74 -10.62
C PRO A 198 -4.13 13.27 -9.33
N ALA A 199 -5.25 12.54 -9.47
CA ALA A 199 -5.99 11.99 -8.35
C ALA A 199 -5.15 10.94 -7.60
N PHE A 200 -4.52 10.02 -8.35
CA PHE A 200 -3.62 9.00 -7.80
C PHE A 200 -2.46 9.63 -7.02
N VAL A 201 -1.76 10.61 -7.59
CA VAL A 201 -0.66 11.29 -6.89
C VAL A 201 -1.15 11.99 -5.63
N GLY A 202 -2.30 12.68 -5.68
CA GLY A 202 -2.88 13.34 -4.49
C GLY A 202 -3.32 12.37 -3.38
N ALA A 203 -3.71 11.13 -3.74
CA ALA A 203 -3.96 10.06 -2.77
C ALA A 203 -2.67 9.53 -2.17
N LEU A 204 -1.63 9.35 -2.99
CA LEU A 204 -0.30 8.91 -2.56
C LEU A 204 0.36 9.90 -1.59
N GLU A 205 0.26 11.19 -1.87
CA GLU A 205 0.73 12.28 -0.98
C GLU A 205 0.07 12.25 0.39
N ARG A 206 -1.25 11.97 0.43
CA ARG A 206 -1.98 11.83 1.70
C ARG A 206 -1.63 10.52 2.42
N ALA A 207 -1.42 9.45 1.67
CA ALA A 207 -1.10 8.14 2.20
C ALA A 207 0.29 8.11 2.84
N ALA A 208 1.28 8.76 2.22
CA ALA A 208 2.67 8.86 2.66
C ALA A 208 3.04 10.30 3.06
N ALA A 209 2.27 10.89 3.98
CA ALA A 209 2.45 12.29 4.37
C ALA A 209 3.55 12.49 5.44
N GLY A 210 3.88 11.44 6.19
CA GLY A 210 4.84 11.50 7.29
C GLY A 210 6.30 11.37 6.84
N PRO A 211 7.25 11.98 7.57
CA PRO A 211 8.68 11.91 7.23
C PRO A 211 9.27 10.48 7.30
N ALA A 212 8.65 9.61 8.10
CA ALA A 212 9.01 8.19 8.21
C ALA A 212 8.26 7.30 7.21
N ASP A 213 7.26 7.83 6.51
CA ASP A 213 6.49 7.07 5.53
C ASP A 213 7.33 6.87 4.27
N ARG A 214 7.11 5.76 3.58
CA ARG A 214 7.74 5.46 2.28
C ARG A 214 6.68 4.86 1.38
N ALA A 215 6.76 5.12 0.07
CA ALA A 215 5.93 4.41 -0.89
C ALA A 215 6.78 3.57 -1.86
N LEU A 216 6.33 2.36 -2.15
CA LEU A 216 6.85 1.52 -3.20
C LEU A 216 5.85 1.52 -4.36
N LEU A 217 6.27 2.08 -5.49
CA LEU A 217 5.50 2.12 -6.73
C LEU A 217 6.03 1.06 -7.69
N SER A 218 5.20 0.11 -8.07
CA SER A 218 5.43 -0.76 -9.22
C SER A 218 4.69 -0.22 -10.42
N TYR A 219 5.43 0.04 -11.50
CA TYR A 219 4.91 0.75 -12.66
C TYR A 219 5.42 0.15 -13.97
N GLN A 220 4.49 -0.07 -14.89
CA GLN A 220 4.79 -0.31 -16.29
C GLN A 220 4.55 0.97 -17.09
N SER A 221 5.56 1.44 -17.85
CA SER A 221 5.38 2.55 -18.80
C SER A 221 4.24 2.27 -19.77
N ARG A 222 3.37 3.27 -19.95
CA ARG A 222 2.17 3.18 -20.80
C ARG A 222 2.27 4.07 -22.03
N SER A 223 2.72 5.31 -21.83
CA SER A 223 2.97 6.28 -22.90
C SER A 223 3.78 7.44 -22.33
N ASN A 224 4.55 8.11 -23.19
CA ASN A 224 5.33 9.29 -22.78
C ASN A 224 4.48 10.34 -22.06
N ARG A 225 3.20 10.54 -22.46
CA ARG A 225 2.31 11.52 -21.81
C ARG A 225 1.99 11.16 -20.37
N ILE A 226 1.62 9.89 -20.13
CA ILE A 226 1.30 9.41 -18.78
C ILE A 226 2.56 9.42 -17.93
N ASP A 227 3.70 8.99 -18.48
CA ASP A 227 4.98 8.95 -17.79
C ASP A 227 5.42 10.37 -17.37
N ASP A 228 5.43 11.31 -18.31
CA ASP A 228 5.81 12.72 -18.05
C ASP A 228 4.90 13.36 -17.01
N LEU A 229 3.58 13.13 -17.09
CA LEU A 229 2.62 13.66 -16.13
C LEU A 229 2.81 13.04 -14.74
N LEU A 230 2.92 11.71 -14.65
CA LEU A 230 3.06 10.99 -13.38
C LEU A 230 4.34 11.38 -12.67
N PHE A 231 5.50 11.21 -13.34
CA PHE A 231 6.79 11.53 -12.72
C PHE A 231 6.99 13.03 -12.53
N GLY A 232 6.40 13.87 -13.38
CA GLY A 232 6.38 15.33 -13.20
C GLY A 232 5.65 15.75 -11.93
N LEU A 233 4.50 15.12 -11.62
CA LEU A 233 3.77 15.38 -10.39
C LEU A 233 4.45 14.77 -9.16
N LEU A 234 4.92 13.52 -9.23
CA LEU A 234 5.59 12.86 -8.10
C LEU A 234 6.83 13.62 -7.62
N LYS A 235 7.66 14.13 -8.55
CA LYS A 235 8.89 14.88 -8.22
C LYS A 235 8.64 16.17 -7.42
N ARG A 236 7.40 16.68 -7.39
CA ARG A 236 7.04 17.86 -6.59
C ARG A 236 7.02 17.56 -5.10
N SER A 237 6.69 16.32 -4.74
CA SER A 237 6.38 15.92 -3.36
C SER A 237 7.24 14.75 -2.86
N PHE A 238 7.92 14.04 -3.75
CA PHE A 238 8.74 12.88 -3.42
C PHE A 238 10.13 12.98 -4.07
N GLU A 239 11.13 12.52 -3.33
CA GLU A 239 12.37 12.01 -3.89
C GLU A 239 12.09 10.61 -4.46
N ILE A 240 12.54 10.35 -5.69
CA ILE A 240 12.25 9.13 -6.43
C ILE A 240 13.56 8.37 -6.67
N GLU A 241 13.64 7.14 -6.19
CA GLU A 241 14.77 6.24 -6.38
C GLU A 241 14.31 4.98 -7.11
N THR A 242 15.00 4.61 -8.19
CA THR A 242 14.74 3.33 -8.86
C THR A 242 15.25 2.17 -8.02
N VAL A 243 14.42 1.15 -7.84
CA VAL A 243 14.78 -0.06 -7.11
C VAL A 243 15.57 -1.00 -8.04
N PRO A 244 16.84 -1.31 -7.73
CA PRO A 244 17.63 -2.23 -8.53
C PRO A 244 17.09 -3.66 -8.44
N LEU A 245 17.46 -4.50 -9.41
CA LEU A 245 17.28 -5.94 -9.28
C LEU A 245 18.19 -6.47 -8.17
N LEU A 246 17.63 -7.24 -7.25
CA LEU A 246 18.38 -7.87 -6.18
C LEU A 246 19.13 -9.11 -6.69
N PRO A 247 20.26 -9.51 -6.06
CA PRO A 247 20.96 -10.74 -6.42
C PRO A 247 20.03 -11.95 -6.36
N GLY A 248 19.90 -12.67 -7.48
CA GLY A 248 19.03 -13.85 -7.60
C GLY A 248 17.56 -13.54 -7.88
N GLU A 249 17.18 -12.26 -7.97
CA GLU A 249 15.84 -11.87 -8.42
C GLU A 249 15.66 -12.17 -9.92
N GLN A 250 14.47 -12.66 -10.28
CA GLN A 250 14.13 -12.85 -11.69
C GLN A 250 13.94 -11.49 -12.37
N PRO A 251 14.26 -11.36 -13.67
CA PRO A 251 13.95 -10.15 -14.42
C PRO A 251 12.46 -9.78 -14.31
N ARG A 252 12.17 -8.50 -14.06
CA ARG A 252 10.80 -7.98 -13.90
C ARG A 252 10.08 -7.69 -15.24
N GLY A 253 10.70 -8.05 -16.37
CA GLY A 253 10.17 -7.73 -17.69
C GLY A 253 10.06 -6.22 -17.89
N PRO A 254 8.90 -5.69 -18.31
CA PRO A 254 8.67 -4.26 -18.53
C PRO A 254 8.33 -3.47 -17.26
N ILE A 255 8.39 -4.10 -16.09
CA ILE A 255 8.00 -3.49 -14.81
C ILE A 255 9.22 -2.87 -14.14
N ASP A 256 9.10 -1.59 -13.81
CA ASP A 256 10.02 -0.86 -12.95
C ASP A 256 9.43 -0.69 -11.55
N LEU A 257 10.31 -0.67 -10.55
CA LEU A 257 9.96 -0.41 -9.15
C LEU A 257 10.66 0.88 -8.70
N TYR A 258 9.94 1.71 -7.93
CA TYR A 258 10.46 2.99 -7.43
C TYR A 258 10.15 3.15 -5.95
N TRP A 259 11.16 3.54 -5.17
CA TRP A 259 10.98 4.09 -3.84
C TRP A 259 10.66 5.57 -3.93
N LEU A 260 9.63 5.98 -3.21
CA LEU A 260 9.19 7.37 -3.08
C LEU A 260 9.35 7.79 -1.62
N THR A 261 10.22 8.76 -1.38
CA THR A 261 10.46 9.34 -0.05
C THR A 261 9.82 10.73 0.01
N PRO A 262 8.91 11.00 0.97
CA PRO A 262 8.24 12.30 1.06
C PRO A 262 9.22 13.45 1.31
N ASN A 263 9.12 14.51 0.50
CA ASN A 263 9.86 15.75 0.69
C ASN A 263 9.23 16.54 1.84
N CYS A 264 9.74 16.36 3.06
CA CYS A 264 9.13 16.88 4.29
C CYS A 264 9.02 18.43 4.30
N ALA A 265 9.81 19.14 3.48
CA ALA A 265 9.74 20.59 3.31
C ALA A 265 8.54 21.07 2.48
N ALA A 266 7.98 20.24 1.60
CA ALA A 266 6.85 20.59 0.74
C ALA A 266 5.49 20.41 1.42
N ALA A 267 5.39 19.46 2.37
CA ALA A 267 4.15 19.13 3.07
C ALA A 267 3.63 20.26 3.98
N ALA A 268 4.50 21.17 4.44
CA ALA A 268 4.14 22.30 5.30
C ALA A 268 3.48 23.48 4.56
N ALA A 269 3.49 23.49 3.23
CA ALA A 269 3.03 24.63 2.43
C ALA A 269 1.56 24.54 1.94
N ASN A 270 0.88 23.41 2.17
CA ASN A 270 -0.47 23.14 1.63
C ASN A 270 -1.50 22.71 2.69
N VAL A 271 -1.29 23.08 3.97
CA VAL A 271 -2.31 22.98 5.03
C VAL A 271 -2.87 24.35 5.35
#